data_AF-A0A849JSU6-F1
#
_entry.id   AF-A0A849JSU6-F1
#
_cell.length_a   1.000
_cell.length_b   1.000
_cell.length_c   1.000
_cell.angle_alpha   90.00
_cell.angle_beta   90.00
_cell.angle_gamma   90.00
#
_symmetry.space_group_name_H-M   'P 1'
#
loop_
_entity.id
_entity.type
_entity.pdbx_description
1 polymer ?
#
loop_
_entity_poly.entity_id
_entity_poly.type
_entity_poly.pdbx_seq_one_letter_code
_entity_poly.pdbx_strand_id
1 'polypeptide(L)'
;MTWTDALPRTTVDAPAPRVPRAASALLAAAAITVGPAGRALLPPPVGDPLADALAAVTVVGLLALAFPRTPLAVAASVAFAACAAVETLHLTPVADALLDRFLLARLVLGTPFGVVDLAWNAIGACLGAAVLAAVTHRSAQPSGSASARRGRRVASVVAPLTVLALLTAGGVLLVGVVDDEADELSAQVATAQRELDTSADKVTDDAVRERLGKALGQGESVLEATPVLQRLPGDAPAAVTDLEQAVAVVRESRREYATDQATAAREELAPARRRAETVLDAADELAASGQDAGEASRAAVRDALGAADDTVTLADPDRLAAMPLSDLEQVAPALMARHDAVGEATADLMSAQDAVVCPFPDQVWFPEGGRIAADRLAPIPWAPEHSIRADLLDGLVALDEAYLAAFGEHLTVNSAYRSMEDQTAVYTPANPNPLAAPPGCSNHGLGTAVDLSVGPEGFDGARFAWLTEHAEEYGWTHPDWAGPTGRLPEPWHWESVETPDAY
;
A
#
# COMPACT_ATOMS: atom_id res chain seq x y z
N MET A 1 -88.33 -26.36 -77.32
CA MET A 1 -87.84 -25.01 -76.97
C MET A 1 -87.17 -25.12 -75.61
N THR A 2 -85.90 -25.54 -75.60
CA THR A 2 -84.65 -24.72 -75.56
C THR A 2 -84.41 -24.19 -74.14
N TRP A 3 -83.71 -24.90 -73.24
CA TRP A 3 -82.24 -25.08 -73.16
C TRP A 3 -81.45 -23.85 -73.61
N THR A 4 -80.87 -23.13 -72.65
CA THR A 4 -79.72 -22.24 -72.85
C THR A 4 -78.76 -22.37 -71.69
N ASP A 5 -77.52 -22.65 -72.07
CA ASP A 5 -76.32 -22.98 -71.31
C ASP A 5 -75.88 -21.96 -70.26
N ALA A 6 -75.31 -22.51 -69.18
CA ALA A 6 -74.40 -21.80 -68.30
C ALA A 6 -72.97 -21.90 -68.85
N LEU A 7 -72.34 -20.76 -69.17
CA LEU A 7 -70.91 -20.68 -69.45
C LEU A 7 -70.12 -20.33 -68.17
N PRO A 8 -68.95 -20.95 -67.93
CA PRO A 8 -68.12 -20.66 -66.76
C PRO A 8 -67.38 -19.33 -66.93
N ARG A 9 -67.46 -18.45 -65.92
CA ARG A 9 -66.66 -17.22 -65.85
C ARG A 9 -65.22 -17.56 -65.51
N THR A 10 -64.31 -17.35 -66.45
CA THR A 10 -62.87 -17.28 -66.21
C THR A 10 -62.58 -16.07 -65.31
N THR A 11 -62.03 -16.29 -64.12
CA THR A 11 -61.45 -15.24 -63.28
C THR A 11 -60.22 -14.68 -63.97
N VAL A 12 -60.33 -13.48 -64.52
CA VAL A 12 -59.16 -12.69 -64.93
C VAL A 12 -58.46 -12.26 -63.66
N ASP A 13 -57.25 -12.76 -63.41
CA ASP A 13 -56.40 -12.30 -62.31
C ASP A 13 -56.27 -10.78 -62.38
N ALA A 14 -56.70 -10.10 -61.32
CA ALA A 14 -56.49 -8.67 -61.17
C ALA A 14 -54.97 -8.38 -61.19
N PRO A 15 -54.48 -7.40 -61.95
CA PRO A 15 -53.06 -7.11 -62.00
C PRO A 15 -52.56 -6.76 -60.59
N ALA A 16 -51.48 -7.42 -60.16
CA ALA A 16 -50.86 -7.18 -58.86
C ALA A 16 -50.61 -5.68 -58.62
N PRO A 17 -50.86 -5.16 -57.41
CA PRO A 17 -50.72 -3.75 -57.10
C PRO A 17 -49.28 -3.28 -57.35
N ARG A 18 -49.13 -2.24 -58.17
CA ARG A 18 -47.81 -1.67 -58.52
C ARG A 18 -47.40 -0.62 -57.51
N VAL A 19 -46.13 -0.62 -57.12
CA VAL A 19 -45.58 0.45 -56.28
C VAL A 19 -45.55 1.76 -57.06
N PRO A 20 -46.09 2.88 -56.52
CA PRO A 20 -46.01 4.17 -57.19
C PRO A 20 -44.55 4.60 -57.35
N ARG A 21 -44.13 4.88 -58.60
CA ARG A 21 -42.75 5.31 -58.90
C ARG A 21 -42.37 6.61 -58.19
N ALA A 22 -43.31 7.56 -58.09
CA ALA A 22 -43.08 8.81 -57.36
C ALA A 22 -42.80 8.58 -55.86
N ALA A 23 -43.51 7.63 -55.23
CA ALA A 23 -43.28 7.30 -53.83
C ALA A 23 -41.93 6.60 -53.61
N SER A 24 -41.55 5.71 -54.55
CA SER A 24 -40.27 5.00 -54.51
C SER A 24 -39.09 5.96 -54.70
N ALA A 25 -39.20 6.89 -55.65
CA ALA A 25 -38.20 7.92 -55.91
C ALA A 25 -38.06 8.91 -54.74
N LEU A 26 -39.17 9.34 -54.14
CA LEU A 26 -39.13 10.22 -52.96
C LEU A 26 -38.53 9.53 -51.73
N LEU A 27 -38.86 8.25 -51.51
CA LEU A 27 -38.28 7.48 -50.40
C LEU A 27 -36.77 7.33 -50.56
N ALA A 28 -36.30 6.96 -51.76
CA ALA A 28 -34.87 6.84 -52.04
C ALA A 28 -34.15 8.20 -51.93
N ALA A 29 -34.73 9.28 -52.49
CA ALA A 29 -34.15 10.61 -52.44
C ALA A 29 -34.09 11.20 -51.01
N ALA A 30 -35.09 10.91 -50.18
CA ALA A 30 -35.06 11.30 -48.77
C ALA A 30 -34.03 10.49 -47.98
N ALA A 31 -33.97 9.17 -48.17
CA ALA A 31 -33.03 8.32 -47.43
C ALA A 31 -31.56 8.58 -47.82
N ILE A 32 -31.27 8.79 -49.12
CA ILE A 32 -29.90 9.07 -49.61
C ILE A 32 -29.36 10.43 -49.16
N THR A 33 -30.25 11.36 -48.78
CA THR A 33 -29.86 12.70 -48.29
C THR A 33 -29.76 12.73 -46.77
N VAL A 34 -30.74 12.12 -46.08
CA VAL A 34 -30.81 12.10 -44.61
C VAL A 34 -29.75 11.19 -44.00
N GLY A 35 -29.42 10.05 -44.62
CA GLY A 35 -28.42 9.10 -44.08
C GLY A 35 -27.04 9.73 -43.89
N PRO A 36 -26.39 10.25 -44.96
CA PRO A 36 -25.09 10.90 -44.85
C PRO A 36 -25.10 12.16 -43.98
N ALA A 37 -26.18 12.94 -44.02
CA ALA A 37 -26.33 14.12 -43.16
C ALA A 37 -26.44 13.73 -41.68
N GLY A 38 -27.16 12.66 -41.35
CA GLY A 38 -27.26 12.11 -40.01
C GLY A 38 -25.91 11.66 -39.46
N ARG A 39 -25.13 10.92 -40.26
CA ARG A 39 -23.76 10.51 -39.92
C ARG A 39 -22.81 11.69 -39.69
N ALA A 40 -22.98 12.79 -40.44
CA ALA A 40 -22.12 13.97 -40.32
C ALA A 40 -22.50 14.91 -39.17
N LEU A 41 -23.79 14.96 -38.79
CA LEU A 41 -24.33 15.94 -37.84
C LEU A 41 -24.61 15.38 -36.45
N LEU A 42 -24.72 14.05 -36.31
CA LEU A 42 -25.01 13.38 -35.05
C LEU A 42 -23.75 12.71 -34.48
N PRO A 43 -23.66 12.52 -33.15
CA PRO A 43 -22.59 11.76 -32.53
C PRO A 43 -22.46 10.35 -33.16
N PRO A 44 -21.25 9.77 -33.27
CA PRO A 44 -21.05 8.47 -33.92
C PRO A 44 -21.99 7.34 -33.48
N PRO A 45 -22.33 7.20 -32.17
CA PRO A 45 -23.27 6.16 -31.71
C PRO A 45 -24.70 6.29 -32.25
N VAL A 46 -25.06 7.46 -32.80
CA VAL A 46 -26.38 7.75 -33.38
C VAL A 46 -26.30 7.86 -34.90
N GLY A 47 -25.25 8.52 -35.39
CA GLY A 47 -25.05 8.82 -36.80
C GLY A 47 -24.83 7.56 -37.63
N ASP A 48 -24.03 6.62 -37.13
CA ASP A 48 -23.65 5.41 -37.87
C ASP A 48 -24.83 4.43 -38.02
N PRO A 49 -25.51 3.99 -36.95
CA PRO A 49 -26.70 3.14 -37.05
C PRO A 49 -27.82 3.71 -37.92
N LEU A 50 -28.04 5.02 -37.83
CA LEU A 50 -29.07 5.71 -38.60
C LEU A 50 -28.74 5.69 -40.10
N ALA A 51 -27.48 5.91 -40.43
CA ALA A 51 -27.04 5.92 -41.82
C ALA A 51 -27.12 4.52 -42.45
N ASP A 52 -26.81 3.46 -41.70
CA ASP A 52 -26.88 2.07 -42.21
C ASP A 52 -28.33 1.62 -42.42
N ALA A 53 -29.22 1.92 -41.47
CA ALA A 53 -30.65 1.69 -41.67
C ALA A 53 -31.20 2.46 -42.88
N LEU A 54 -30.78 3.71 -43.09
CA LEU A 54 -31.23 4.53 -44.23
C LEU A 54 -30.59 4.10 -45.56
N ALA A 55 -29.40 3.50 -45.55
CA ALA A 55 -28.79 2.88 -46.72
C ALA A 55 -29.67 1.72 -47.22
N ALA A 56 -30.10 0.81 -46.33
CA ALA A 56 -31.02 -0.27 -46.68
C ALA A 56 -32.39 0.25 -47.19
N VAL A 57 -32.94 1.31 -46.59
CA VAL A 57 -34.17 1.98 -47.07
C VAL A 57 -33.99 2.53 -48.50
N THR A 58 -32.81 3.11 -48.78
CA THR A 58 -32.49 3.65 -50.12
C THR A 58 -32.50 2.53 -51.16
N VAL A 59 -31.87 1.39 -50.86
CA VAL A 59 -31.83 0.22 -51.77
C VAL A 59 -33.24 -0.32 -52.02
N VAL A 60 -34.09 -0.42 -50.99
CA VAL A 60 -35.51 -0.82 -51.17
C VAL A 60 -36.26 0.16 -52.09
N GLY A 61 -36.06 1.47 -51.90
CA GLY A 61 -36.67 2.50 -52.76
C GLY A 61 -36.22 2.43 -54.22
N LEU A 62 -34.92 2.19 -54.45
CA LEU A 62 -34.36 2.04 -55.80
C LEU A 62 -34.84 0.77 -56.50
N LEU A 63 -34.91 -0.36 -55.78
CA LEU A 63 -35.43 -1.63 -56.30
C LEU A 63 -36.91 -1.50 -56.68
N ALA A 64 -37.71 -0.83 -55.85
CA ALA A 64 -39.13 -0.58 -56.15
C ALA A 64 -39.33 0.42 -57.31
N LEU A 65 -38.39 1.35 -57.51
CA LEU A 65 -38.39 2.29 -58.63
C LEU A 65 -38.06 1.59 -59.96
N ALA A 66 -36.99 0.78 -59.97
CA ALA A 66 -36.51 0.04 -61.14
C ALA A 66 -37.45 -1.13 -61.51
N PHE A 67 -37.93 -1.86 -60.50
CA PHE A 67 -38.75 -3.05 -60.65
C PHE A 67 -40.07 -2.91 -59.88
N PRO A 68 -41.02 -2.10 -60.36
CA PRO A 68 -42.26 -1.76 -59.62
C PRO A 68 -43.27 -2.91 -59.47
N ARG A 69 -42.93 -4.09 -60.01
CA ARG A 69 -43.72 -5.34 -59.91
C ARG A 69 -43.13 -6.33 -58.90
N THR A 70 -41.95 -6.05 -58.34
CA THR A 70 -41.31 -6.93 -57.37
C THR A 70 -42.09 -6.90 -56.05
N PRO A 71 -42.39 -8.05 -55.44
CA PRO A 71 -42.98 -8.10 -54.10
C PRO A 71 -42.09 -7.35 -53.10
N LEU A 72 -42.67 -6.53 -52.23
CA LEU A 72 -41.91 -5.71 -51.29
C LEU A 72 -41.08 -6.54 -50.30
N ALA A 73 -41.53 -7.75 -49.96
CA ALA A 73 -40.73 -8.68 -49.16
C ALA A 73 -39.45 -9.12 -49.91
N VAL A 74 -39.55 -9.40 -51.22
CA VAL A 74 -38.39 -9.72 -52.06
C VAL A 74 -37.47 -8.50 -52.19
N ALA A 75 -38.04 -7.30 -52.35
CA ALA A 75 -37.24 -6.07 -52.39
C ALA A 75 -36.49 -5.82 -51.06
N ALA A 76 -37.12 -6.07 -49.91
CA ALA A 76 -36.48 -5.99 -48.60
C ALA A 76 -35.38 -7.04 -48.43
N SER A 77 -35.64 -8.30 -48.79
CA SER A 77 -34.64 -9.37 -48.70
C SER A 77 -33.44 -9.12 -49.60
N VAL A 78 -33.66 -8.63 -50.84
CA VAL A 78 -32.57 -8.29 -51.77
C VAL A 78 -31.80 -7.05 -51.27
N ALA A 79 -32.49 -6.05 -50.71
CA ALA A 79 -31.82 -4.90 -50.12
C ALA A 79 -30.95 -5.29 -48.92
N PHE A 80 -31.48 -6.09 -48.00
CA PHE A 80 -30.71 -6.62 -46.88
C PHE A 80 -29.52 -7.45 -47.35
N ALA A 81 -29.72 -8.36 -48.32
CA ALA A 81 -28.63 -9.17 -48.87
C ALA A 81 -27.55 -8.32 -49.56
N ALA A 82 -27.94 -7.25 -50.27
CA ALA A 82 -27.01 -6.33 -50.90
C ALA A 82 -26.20 -5.53 -49.86
N CYS A 83 -26.86 -5.00 -48.82
CA CYS A 83 -26.18 -4.32 -47.72
C CYS A 83 -25.25 -5.27 -46.95
N ALA A 84 -25.72 -6.48 -46.62
CA ALA A 84 -24.91 -7.50 -45.95
C ALA A 84 -23.73 -7.98 -46.80
N ALA A 85 -23.87 -8.01 -48.14
CA ALA A 85 -22.76 -8.31 -49.04
C ALA A 85 -21.70 -7.19 -49.06
N VAL A 86 -22.12 -5.93 -49.03
CA VAL A 86 -21.21 -4.78 -48.89
C VAL A 86 -20.50 -4.82 -47.53
N GLU A 87 -21.23 -5.13 -46.48
CA GLU A 87 -20.71 -5.24 -45.11
C GLU A 87 -19.66 -6.35 -45.00
N THR A 88 -19.96 -7.54 -45.54
CA THR A 88 -19.02 -8.66 -45.55
C THR A 88 -17.82 -8.45 -46.48
N LEU A 89 -17.90 -7.56 -47.47
CA LEU A 89 -16.73 -7.17 -48.27
C LEU A 89 -15.69 -6.41 -47.45
N HIS A 90 -16.07 -5.71 -46.38
CA HIS A 90 -15.13 -5.09 -45.43
C HIS A 90 -14.34 -6.11 -44.60
N LEU A 91 -14.76 -7.38 -44.56
CA LEU A 91 -13.97 -8.46 -43.97
C LEU A 91 -12.84 -8.93 -44.90
N THR A 92 -12.71 -8.34 -46.10
CA THR A 92 -11.68 -8.69 -47.08
C THR A 92 -10.71 -7.52 -47.32
N PRO A 93 -9.42 -7.78 -47.62
CA PRO A 93 -8.45 -6.72 -47.94
C PRO A 93 -8.77 -5.92 -49.21
N VAL A 94 -9.76 -6.37 -49.98
CA VAL A 94 -10.18 -5.77 -51.25
C VAL A 94 -10.91 -4.44 -51.00
N ALA A 95 -11.67 -4.34 -49.90
CA ALA A 95 -12.38 -3.12 -49.55
C ALA A 95 -11.43 -1.98 -49.19
N ASP A 96 -10.42 -2.28 -48.35
CA ASP A 96 -9.39 -1.31 -47.96
C ASP A 96 -8.59 -0.82 -49.19
N ALA A 97 -8.22 -1.74 -50.09
CA ALA A 97 -7.51 -1.41 -51.34
C ALA A 97 -8.33 -0.52 -52.29
N LEU A 98 -9.66 -0.59 -52.25
CA LEU A 98 -10.56 0.26 -53.05
C LEU A 98 -10.81 1.63 -52.39
N LEU A 99 -10.92 1.66 -51.05
CA LEU A 99 -11.08 2.88 -50.25
C LEU A 99 -9.85 3.79 -50.30
N ASP A 100 -8.66 3.22 -50.45
CA ASP A 100 -7.40 3.95 -50.65
C ASP A 100 -7.24 4.54 -52.06
N ARG A 101 -7.94 3.99 -53.06
CA ARG A 101 -7.78 4.37 -54.47
C ARG A 101 -8.82 5.38 -54.96
N PHE A 102 -10.02 5.42 -54.35
CA PHE A 102 -11.14 6.25 -54.79
C PHE A 102 -11.80 7.00 -53.63
N LEU A 103 -11.64 8.33 -53.57
CA LEU A 103 -12.24 9.19 -52.54
C LEU A 103 -13.78 9.08 -52.49
N LEU A 104 -14.42 8.83 -53.64
CA LEU A 104 -15.87 8.61 -53.74
C LEU A 104 -16.31 7.24 -53.22
N ALA A 105 -15.42 6.25 -53.12
CA ALA A 105 -15.75 4.94 -52.56
C ALA A 105 -15.98 5.03 -51.04
N ARG A 106 -15.30 5.95 -50.34
CA ARG A 106 -15.55 6.25 -48.91
C ARG A 106 -16.95 6.79 -48.64
N LEU A 107 -17.54 7.50 -49.61
CA LEU A 107 -18.91 8.02 -49.50
C LEU A 107 -19.98 6.95 -49.74
N VAL A 108 -19.63 5.84 -50.39
CA VAL A 108 -20.58 4.79 -50.82
C VAL A 108 -20.45 3.52 -49.97
N LEU A 109 -19.24 3.18 -49.52
CA LEU A 109 -18.96 1.93 -48.81
C LEU A 109 -19.10 2.05 -47.28
N GLY A 110 -18.91 3.23 -46.68
CA GLY A 110 -19.19 3.44 -45.24
C GLY A 110 -18.07 3.02 -44.29
N THR A 111 -18.44 2.72 -43.03
CA THR A 111 -17.57 2.39 -41.89
C THR A 111 -17.12 0.92 -41.90
N PRO A 112 -16.08 0.54 -41.13
CA PRO A 112 -15.65 -0.85 -41.01
C PRO A 112 -16.75 -1.76 -40.43
N PHE A 113 -16.64 -3.05 -40.73
CA PHE A 113 -17.66 -4.07 -40.43
C PHE A 113 -18.19 -4.06 -38.99
N GLY A 114 -19.52 -3.92 -38.83
CA GLY A 114 -20.23 -4.13 -37.56
C GLY A 114 -21.32 -5.20 -37.67
N VAL A 115 -21.28 -6.22 -36.80
CA VAL A 115 -22.37 -7.23 -36.72
C VAL A 115 -23.73 -6.57 -36.40
N VAL A 116 -23.70 -5.47 -35.67
CA VAL A 116 -24.88 -4.66 -35.33
C VAL A 116 -25.42 -3.91 -36.56
N ASP A 117 -24.57 -3.58 -37.52
CA ASP A 117 -24.95 -2.90 -38.75
C ASP A 117 -25.81 -3.82 -39.62
N LEU A 118 -25.62 -5.15 -39.54
CA LEU A 118 -26.54 -6.13 -40.14
C LEU A 118 -27.94 -6.04 -39.53
N ALA A 119 -28.07 -5.82 -38.22
CA ALA A 119 -29.37 -5.65 -37.58
C ALA A 119 -30.04 -4.34 -38.03
N TRP A 120 -29.28 -3.24 -38.10
CA TRP A 120 -29.79 -1.96 -38.61
C TRP A 120 -30.17 -2.01 -40.09
N ASN A 121 -29.41 -2.73 -40.91
CA ASN A 121 -29.73 -3.00 -42.30
C ASN A 121 -31.03 -3.81 -42.45
N ALA A 122 -31.24 -4.83 -41.59
CA ALA A 122 -32.49 -5.61 -41.59
C ALA A 122 -33.69 -4.76 -41.16
N ILE A 123 -33.53 -3.91 -40.14
CA ILE A 123 -34.54 -2.96 -39.68
C ILE A 123 -34.86 -1.97 -40.80
N GLY A 124 -33.85 -1.38 -41.43
CA GLY A 124 -33.99 -0.44 -42.55
C GLY A 124 -34.73 -1.06 -43.75
N ALA A 125 -34.38 -2.29 -44.14
CA ALA A 125 -35.05 -3.00 -45.23
C ALA A 125 -36.54 -3.25 -44.93
N CYS A 126 -36.86 -3.69 -43.71
CA CYS A 126 -38.23 -3.89 -43.25
C CYS A 126 -39.02 -2.57 -43.23
N LEU A 127 -38.42 -1.48 -42.73
CA LEU A 127 -39.03 -0.16 -42.68
C LEU A 127 -39.33 0.38 -44.08
N GLY A 128 -38.37 0.28 -45.02
CA GLY A 128 -38.56 0.70 -46.40
C GLY A 128 -39.72 -0.04 -47.07
N ALA A 129 -39.81 -1.36 -46.87
CA ALA A 129 -40.90 -2.17 -47.39
C ALA A 129 -42.25 -1.82 -46.73
N ALA A 130 -42.28 -1.60 -45.41
CA ALA A 130 -43.50 -1.20 -44.69
C ALA A 130 -44.02 0.16 -45.17
N VAL A 131 -43.15 1.14 -45.40
CA VAL A 131 -43.51 2.46 -45.92
C VAL A 131 -44.12 2.35 -47.33
N LEU A 132 -43.50 1.59 -48.23
CA LEU A 132 -44.03 1.37 -49.58
C LEU A 132 -45.32 0.52 -49.59
N ALA A 133 -45.46 -0.45 -48.68
CA ALA A 133 -46.67 -1.25 -48.50
C ALA A 133 -47.84 -0.36 -48.04
N ALA A 134 -47.60 0.55 -47.09
CA ALA A 134 -48.60 1.50 -46.63
C ALA A 134 -49.04 2.48 -47.74
N VAL A 135 -48.13 2.86 -48.64
CA VAL A 135 -48.43 3.74 -49.78
C VAL A 135 -49.21 2.99 -50.88
N THR A 136 -48.80 1.77 -51.24
CA THR A 136 -49.48 0.94 -52.25
C THR A 136 -50.90 0.56 -51.86
N HIS A 137 -51.10 0.15 -50.61
CA HIS A 137 -52.41 -0.22 -50.09
C HIS A 137 -53.40 0.97 -50.11
N ARG A 138 -52.90 2.20 -50.03
CA ARG A 138 -53.71 3.43 -50.14
C ARG A 138 -54.09 3.79 -51.57
N SER A 139 -53.23 3.50 -52.55
CA SER A 139 -53.56 3.70 -53.97
C SER A 139 -54.66 2.74 -54.45
N ALA A 140 -54.89 1.64 -53.73
CA ALA A 140 -55.88 0.62 -54.06
C ALA A 140 -57.27 0.80 -53.41
N GLN A 141 -57.44 1.69 -52.42
CA GLN A 141 -58.74 1.88 -51.76
C GLN A 141 -59.57 3.02 -52.38
N PRO A 142 -60.89 2.82 -52.60
CA PRO A 142 -61.78 3.86 -53.10
C PRO A 142 -61.95 5.00 -52.10
N SER A 143 -62.10 6.21 -52.63
CA SER A 143 -61.97 7.50 -51.94
C SER A 143 -62.99 7.77 -50.82
N GLY A 144 -62.60 7.60 -49.55
CA GLY A 144 -63.29 8.16 -48.37
C GLY A 144 -62.82 9.58 -47.99
N SER A 145 -63.62 10.37 -47.26
CA SER A 145 -63.48 11.84 -47.07
C SER A 145 -62.10 12.38 -46.62
N ALA A 146 -61.82 13.66 -46.96
CA ALA A 146 -60.50 14.30 -46.86
C ALA A 146 -59.99 14.58 -45.43
N SER A 147 -60.88 14.60 -44.42
CA SER A 147 -60.50 14.88 -43.02
C SER A 147 -59.90 13.65 -42.32
N ALA A 148 -60.51 12.47 -42.50
CA ALA A 148 -59.97 11.19 -42.01
C ALA A 148 -58.65 10.78 -42.70
N ARG A 149 -58.39 11.34 -43.90
CA ARG A 149 -57.14 11.18 -44.68
C ARG A 149 -55.91 11.83 -44.03
N ARG A 150 -56.05 12.91 -43.26
CA ARG A 150 -54.88 13.66 -42.72
C ARG A 150 -54.35 13.03 -41.44
N GLY A 151 -55.24 12.67 -40.49
CA GLY A 151 -54.85 12.05 -39.22
C GLY A 151 -54.24 10.65 -39.36
N ARG A 152 -54.79 9.80 -40.25
CA ARG A 152 -54.24 8.45 -40.53
C ARG A 152 -52.94 8.46 -41.34
N ARG A 153 -52.67 9.51 -42.14
CA ARG A 153 -51.41 9.68 -42.91
C ARG A 153 -50.21 9.97 -42.02
N VAL A 154 -50.42 10.78 -40.99
CA VAL A 154 -49.39 11.11 -40.00
C VAL A 154 -49.09 9.87 -39.15
N ALA A 155 -50.10 9.18 -38.62
CA ALA A 155 -49.91 8.02 -37.75
C ALA A 155 -49.12 6.84 -38.39
N SER A 156 -49.29 6.57 -39.69
CA SER A 156 -48.64 5.43 -40.37
C SER A 156 -47.15 5.64 -40.69
N VAL A 157 -46.68 6.89 -40.70
CA VAL A 157 -45.26 7.25 -40.90
C VAL A 157 -44.61 7.56 -39.55
N VAL A 158 -45.37 8.19 -38.66
CA VAL A 158 -44.91 8.51 -37.31
C VAL A 158 -44.68 7.23 -36.49
N ALA A 159 -45.59 6.25 -36.48
CA ALA A 159 -45.43 5.04 -35.65
C ALA A 159 -44.11 4.26 -35.87
N PRO A 160 -43.71 3.89 -37.11
CA PRO A 160 -42.43 3.20 -37.32
C PRO A 160 -41.21 4.10 -37.08
N LEU A 161 -41.30 5.41 -37.34
CA LEU A 161 -40.25 6.37 -36.99
C LEU A 161 -40.13 6.58 -35.48
N THR A 162 -41.23 6.52 -34.73
CA THR A 162 -41.24 6.59 -33.27
C THR A 162 -40.67 5.31 -32.67
N VAL A 163 -40.98 4.13 -33.22
CA VAL A 163 -40.35 2.88 -32.78
C VAL A 163 -38.85 2.88 -33.08
N LEU A 164 -38.44 3.33 -34.27
CA LEU A 164 -37.02 3.48 -34.59
C LEU A 164 -36.34 4.50 -33.65
N ALA A 165 -36.95 5.66 -33.43
CA ALA A 165 -36.45 6.69 -32.52
C ALA A 165 -36.36 6.20 -31.06
N LEU A 166 -37.31 5.39 -30.60
CA LEU A 166 -37.30 4.79 -29.27
C LEU A 166 -36.23 3.70 -29.14
N LEU A 167 -36.01 2.89 -30.18
CA LEU A 167 -34.95 1.87 -30.20
C LEU A 167 -33.55 2.51 -30.27
N THR A 168 -33.38 3.55 -31.08
CA THR A 168 -32.12 4.32 -31.14
C THR A 168 -31.89 5.07 -29.83
N ALA A 169 -32.92 5.71 -29.26
CA ALA A 169 -32.80 6.39 -27.97
C ALA A 169 -32.51 5.40 -26.82
N GLY A 170 -33.12 4.22 -26.84
CA GLY A 170 -32.85 3.15 -25.88
C GLY A 170 -31.43 2.59 -25.99
N GLY A 171 -30.93 2.39 -27.22
CA GLY A 171 -29.54 1.98 -27.46
C GLY A 171 -28.51 3.03 -27.00
N VAL A 172 -28.78 4.31 -27.25
CA VAL A 172 -27.92 5.43 -26.79
C VAL A 172 -27.89 5.52 -25.27
N LEU A 173 -29.05 5.37 -24.62
CA LEU A 173 -29.12 5.40 -23.15
C LEU A 173 -28.34 4.23 -22.54
N LEU A 174 -28.43 3.04 -23.14
CA LEU A 174 -27.71 1.85 -22.68
C LEU A 174 -26.20 2.01 -22.84
N VAL A 175 -25.72 2.51 -23.97
CA VAL A 175 -24.28 2.76 -24.21
C VAL A 175 -23.75 3.81 -23.24
N GLY A 176 -24.50 4.90 -23.01
CA GLY A 176 -24.11 5.93 -22.05
C GLY A 176 -23.95 5.39 -20.62
N VAL A 177 -24.87 4.54 -20.16
CA VAL A 177 -24.76 3.90 -18.83
C VAL A 177 -23.54 2.99 -18.74
N VAL A 178 -23.26 2.20 -19.79
CA VAL A 178 -22.11 1.29 -19.81
C VAL A 178 -20.77 2.04 -19.89
N ASP A 179 -20.74 3.22 -20.52
CA ASP A 179 -19.56 4.09 -20.54
C ASP A 179 -19.32 4.76 -19.18
N ASP A 180 -20.37 5.31 -18.54
CA ASP A 180 -20.27 5.90 -17.20
C ASP A 180 -19.80 4.86 -16.16
N GLU A 181 -20.36 3.64 -16.21
CA GLU A 181 -19.95 2.52 -15.34
C GLU A 181 -18.48 2.11 -15.57
N ALA A 182 -17.97 2.21 -16.81
CA ALA A 182 -16.59 1.87 -17.14
C ALA A 182 -15.59 2.94 -16.71
N ASP A 183 -15.96 4.22 -16.76
CA ASP A 183 -15.15 5.31 -16.23
C ASP A 183 -14.96 5.18 -14.71
N GLU A 184 -16.02 4.82 -13.99
CA GLU A 184 -15.95 4.52 -12.55
C GLU A 184 -15.05 3.33 -12.25
N LEU A 185 -15.22 2.21 -12.97
CA LEU A 185 -14.37 1.03 -12.84
C LEU A 185 -12.90 1.35 -13.13
N SER A 186 -12.61 2.14 -14.16
CA SER A 186 -11.25 2.58 -14.51
C SER A 186 -10.59 3.37 -13.37
N ALA A 187 -11.33 4.30 -12.75
CA ALA A 187 -10.85 5.05 -11.59
C ALA A 187 -10.58 4.14 -10.38
N GLN A 188 -11.44 3.13 -10.17
CA GLN A 188 -11.30 2.17 -9.08
C GLN A 188 -10.13 1.20 -9.30
N VAL A 189 -9.91 0.71 -10.52
CA VAL A 189 -8.73 -0.09 -10.89
C VAL A 189 -7.45 0.68 -10.61
N ALA A 190 -7.37 1.95 -10.99
CA ALA A 190 -6.20 2.79 -10.70
C ALA A 190 -5.97 2.96 -9.19
N THR A 191 -7.03 3.03 -8.39
CA THR A 191 -6.94 3.11 -6.92
C THR A 191 -6.48 1.80 -6.32
N ALA A 192 -7.07 0.69 -6.73
CA ALA A 192 -6.69 -0.65 -6.30
C ALA A 192 -5.24 -0.99 -6.67
N GLN A 193 -4.76 -0.59 -7.84
CA GLN A 193 -3.36 -0.78 -8.24
C GLN A 193 -2.40 -0.05 -7.29
N ARG A 194 -2.67 1.22 -6.98
CA ARG A 194 -1.86 1.98 -6.00
C ARG A 194 -1.85 1.31 -4.62
N GLU A 195 -2.97 0.75 -4.19
CA GLU A 195 -3.05 0.03 -2.92
C GLU A 195 -2.26 -1.29 -2.96
N LEU A 196 -2.29 -2.03 -4.08
CA LEU A 196 -1.49 -3.24 -4.25
C LEU A 196 0.02 -2.93 -4.23
N ASP A 197 0.43 -1.84 -4.86
CA ASP A 197 1.83 -1.41 -4.92
C ASP A 197 2.33 -0.95 -3.55
N THR A 198 1.54 -0.11 -2.86
CA THR A 198 1.94 0.48 -1.56
C THR A 198 1.79 -0.47 -0.39
N SER A 199 1.06 -1.58 -0.54
CA SER A 199 0.91 -2.63 0.47
C SER A 199 2.06 -3.65 0.49
N ALA A 200 3.06 -3.49 -0.38
CA ALA A 200 4.24 -4.36 -0.41
C ALA A 200 4.95 -4.40 0.94
N ASP A 201 5.16 -5.62 1.46
CA ASP A 201 5.81 -5.91 2.74
C ASP A 201 5.16 -5.19 3.95
N LYS A 202 3.88 -4.83 3.81
CA LYS A 202 3.10 -4.10 4.82
C LYS A 202 1.79 -4.77 5.19
N VAL A 203 1.64 -6.07 4.92
CA VAL A 203 0.44 -6.84 5.24
C VAL A 203 0.79 -8.02 6.14
N THR A 204 -0.18 -8.50 6.90
CA THR A 204 -0.02 -9.67 7.77
C THR A 204 -0.01 -10.99 7.00
N ASP A 205 -0.65 -11.05 5.84
CA ASP A 205 -0.70 -12.23 4.96
C ASP A 205 -0.71 -11.82 3.48
N ASP A 206 0.28 -12.31 2.72
CA ASP A 206 0.40 -12.06 1.28
C ASP A 206 -0.82 -12.55 0.48
N ALA A 207 -1.57 -13.53 0.97
CA ALA A 207 -2.80 -14.00 0.33
C ALA A 207 -3.89 -12.90 0.26
N VAL A 208 -3.82 -11.88 1.11
CA VAL A 208 -4.68 -10.69 1.03
C VAL A 208 -4.35 -9.88 -0.23
N ARG A 209 -3.07 -9.70 -0.54
CA ARG A 209 -2.61 -9.00 -1.76
C ARG A 209 -2.89 -9.81 -3.02
N GLU A 210 -2.74 -11.14 -2.97
CA GLU A 210 -3.12 -12.01 -4.10
C GLU A 210 -4.61 -11.90 -4.45
N ARG A 211 -5.49 -11.77 -3.44
CA ARG A 211 -6.93 -11.56 -3.67
C ARG A 211 -7.20 -10.21 -4.35
N LEU A 212 -6.52 -9.15 -3.94
CA LEU A 212 -6.61 -7.85 -4.61
C LEU A 212 -6.11 -7.93 -6.06
N GLY A 213 -4.99 -8.62 -6.30
CA GLY A 213 -4.47 -8.85 -7.66
C GLY A 213 -5.46 -9.61 -8.56
N LYS A 214 -6.19 -10.59 -8.02
CA LYS A 214 -7.25 -11.29 -8.76
C LYS A 214 -8.43 -10.38 -9.09
N ALA A 215 -8.89 -9.57 -8.14
CA ALA A 215 -9.97 -8.61 -8.35
C ALA A 215 -9.58 -7.52 -9.38
N LEU A 216 -8.32 -7.07 -9.34
CA LEU A 216 -7.73 -6.17 -10.35
C LEU A 216 -7.78 -6.79 -11.75
N GLY A 217 -7.27 -8.00 -11.92
CA GLY A 217 -7.32 -8.69 -13.22
C GLY A 217 -8.75 -8.92 -13.72
N GLN A 218 -9.72 -9.14 -12.82
CA GLN A 218 -11.13 -9.20 -13.19
C GLN A 218 -11.65 -7.84 -13.67
N GLY A 219 -11.40 -6.75 -12.95
CA GLY A 219 -11.79 -5.40 -13.35
C GLY A 219 -11.17 -4.98 -14.69
N GLU A 220 -9.88 -5.24 -14.89
CA GLU A 220 -9.19 -5.01 -16.17
C GLU A 220 -9.82 -5.80 -17.31
N SER A 221 -10.16 -7.08 -17.08
CA SER A 221 -10.82 -7.91 -18.09
C SER A 221 -12.19 -7.39 -18.51
N VAL A 222 -12.94 -6.77 -17.59
CA VAL A 222 -14.22 -6.11 -17.89
C VAL A 222 -14.01 -4.88 -18.77
N LEU A 223 -12.96 -4.09 -18.52
CA LEU A 223 -12.61 -2.93 -19.33
C LEU A 223 -12.12 -3.31 -20.74
N GLU A 224 -11.39 -4.42 -20.88
CA GLU A 224 -10.86 -4.92 -22.16
C GLU A 224 -11.91 -5.58 -23.06
N ALA A 225 -13.07 -5.98 -22.52
CA ALA A 225 -14.13 -6.66 -23.26
C ALA A 225 -14.60 -5.82 -24.47
N THR A 226 -14.32 -6.33 -25.68
CA THR A 226 -14.62 -5.66 -26.96
C THR A 226 -15.43 -6.58 -27.88
N PRO A 227 -16.52 -6.09 -28.52
CA PRO A 227 -17.07 -4.73 -28.44
C PRO A 227 -17.81 -4.45 -27.12
N VAL A 228 -18.00 -3.18 -26.76
CA VAL A 228 -18.68 -2.69 -25.53
C VAL A 228 -20.01 -3.41 -25.23
N LEU A 229 -20.69 -3.91 -26.26
CA LEU A 229 -21.93 -4.71 -26.16
C LEU A 229 -21.76 -6.09 -25.49
N GLN A 230 -20.54 -6.57 -25.28
CA GLN A 230 -20.27 -7.77 -24.48
C GLN A 230 -20.27 -7.47 -22.98
N ARG A 231 -20.15 -6.20 -22.57
CA ARG A 231 -20.38 -5.78 -21.18
C ARG A 231 -21.89 -5.70 -20.95
N LEU A 232 -22.39 -6.50 -20.01
CA LEU A 232 -23.76 -6.36 -19.55
C LEU A 232 -23.81 -5.21 -18.55
N PRO A 233 -24.90 -4.41 -18.53
CA PRO A 233 -25.10 -3.42 -17.48
C PRO A 233 -24.99 -4.08 -16.09
N GLY A 234 -24.18 -3.50 -15.21
CA GLY A 234 -23.93 -4.06 -13.88
C GLY A 234 -22.65 -4.90 -13.74
N ASP A 235 -21.99 -5.32 -14.84
CA ASP A 235 -20.71 -6.03 -14.76
C ASP A 235 -19.60 -5.14 -14.14
N ALA A 236 -19.54 -3.88 -14.55
CA ALA A 236 -18.60 -2.91 -14.01
C ALA A 236 -18.90 -2.52 -12.55
N PRO A 237 -20.15 -2.22 -12.16
CA PRO A 237 -20.53 -2.03 -10.75
C PRO A 237 -20.22 -3.23 -9.85
N ALA A 238 -20.39 -4.47 -10.34
CA ALA A 238 -20.02 -5.67 -9.60
C ALA A 238 -18.49 -5.74 -9.39
N ALA A 239 -17.71 -5.49 -10.45
CA ALA A 239 -16.25 -5.43 -10.36
C ALA A 239 -15.75 -4.30 -9.44
N VAL A 240 -16.41 -3.13 -9.45
CA VAL A 240 -16.13 -2.02 -8.50
C VAL A 240 -16.34 -2.50 -7.07
N THR A 241 -17.48 -3.15 -6.79
CA THR A 241 -17.79 -3.67 -5.44
C THR A 241 -16.74 -4.69 -4.98
N ASP A 242 -16.32 -5.61 -5.85
CA ASP A 242 -15.29 -6.60 -5.53
C ASP A 242 -13.93 -5.94 -5.26
N LEU A 243 -13.56 -4.92 -6.05
CA LEU A 243 -12.34 -4.14 -5.85
C LEU A 243 -12.37 -3.36 -4.54
N GLU A 244 -13.47 -2.69 -4.22
CA GLU A 244 -13.63 -1.95 -2.96
C GLU A 244 -13.50 -2.87 -1.75
N GLN A 245 -14.13 -4.04 -1.78
CA GLN A 245 -14.01 -5.05 -0.72
C GLN A 245 -12.57 -5.55 -0.58
N ALA A 246 -11.91 -5.88 -1.70
CA ALA A 246 -10.52 -6.34 -1.68
C ALA A 246 -9.56 -5.27 -1.14
N VAL A 247 -9.74 -4.01 -1.56
CA VAL A 247 -8.97 -2.87 -1.04
C VAL A 247 -9.20 -2.67 0.46
N ALA A 248 -10.45 -2.78 0.93
CA ALA A 248 -10.76 -2.65 2.36
C ALA A 248 -10.06 -3.73 3.19
N VAL A 249 -10.04 -4.98 2.72
CA VAL A 249 -9.33 -6.09 3.40
C VAL A 249 -7.82 -5.85 3.43
N VAL A 250 -7.22 -5.35 2.34
CA VAL A 250 -5.79 -4.98 2.31
C VAL A 250 -5.50 -3.88 3.32
N ARG A 251 -6.32 -2.82 3.38
CA ARG A 251 -6.14 -1.71 4.32
C ARG A 251 -6.24 -2.15 5.77
N GLU A 252 -7.15 -3.07 6.08
CA GLU A 252 -7.26 -3.63 7.43
C GLU A 252 -6.04 -4.46 7.80
N SER A 253 -5.57 -5.33 6.90
CA SER A 253 -4.34 -6.11 7.11
C SER A 253 -3.10 -5.21 7.27
N ARG A 254 -3.03 -4.09 6.53
CA ARG A 254 -1.97 -3.08 6.73
C ARG A 254 -2.03 -2.41 8.08
N ARG A 255 -3.25 -2.12 8.56
CA ARG A 255 -3.46 -1.51 9.88
C ARG A 255 -3.01 -2.46 11.00
N GLU A 256 -3.36 -3.72 10.91
CA GLU A 256 -2.91 -4.77 11.83
C GLU A 256 -1.37 -4.84 11.83
N TYR A 257 -0.77 -5.01 10.65
CA TYR A 257 0.69 -5.04 10.49
C TYR A 257 1.38 -3.81 11.10
N ALA A 258 0.91 -2.60 10.79
CA ALA A 258 1.52 -1.37 11.30
C ALA A 258 1.36 -1.22 12.83
N THR A 259 0.26 -1.72 13.40
CA THR A 259 0.04 -1.75 14.86
C THR A 259 1.01 -2.72 15.53
N ASP A 260 1.23 -3.89 14.94
CA ASP A 260 2.19 -4.88 15.43
C ASP A 260 3.62 -4.33 15.39
N GLN A 261 4.01 -3.69 14.28
CA GLN A 261 5.31 -3.04 14.14
C GLN A 261 5.51 -1.91 15.17
N ALA A 262 4.48 -1.10 15.41
CA ALA A 262 4.55 -0.04 16.43
C ALA A 262 4.69 -0.62 17.84
N THR A 263 4.01 -1.74 18.12
CA THR A 263 4.10 -2.43 19.41
C THR A 263 5.50 -3.01 19.62
N ALA A 264 6.03 -3.72 18.63
CA ALA A 264 7.39 -4.27 18.68
C ALA A 264 8.45 -3.17 18.86
N ALA A 265 8.39 -2.08 18.09
CA ALA A 265 9.32 -0.96 18.20
C ALA A 265 9.24 -0.27 19.59
N ARG A 266 8.05 -0.20 20.20
CA ARG A 266 7.87 0.32 21.56
C ARG A 266 8.51 -0.59 22.60
N GLU A 267 8.39 -1.90 22.44
CA GLU A 267 9.04 -2.88 23.32
C GLU A 267 10.57 -2.84 23.20
N GLU A 268 11.11 -2.66 21.99
CA GLU A 268 12.55 -2.50 21.75
C GLU A 268 13.12 -1.19 22.31
N LEU A 269 12.36 -0.09 22.26
CA LEU A 269 12.74 1.20 22.84
C LEU A 269 12.82 1.17 24.37
N ALA A 270 11.99 0.37 25.04
CA ALA A 270 11.86 0.41 26.50
C ALA A 270 13.17 0.09 27.26
N PRO A 271 13.96 -0.95 26.89
CA PRO A 271 15.29 -1.17 27.46
C PRO A 271 16.24 0.01 27.24
N ALA A 272 16.25 0.63 26.06
CA ALA A 272 17.14 1.76 25.77
C ALA A 272 16.85 2.96 26.67
N ARG A 273 15.56 3.27 26.88
CA ARG A 273 15.13 4.33 27.81
C ARG A 273 15.59 4.07 29.25
N ARG A 274 15.34 2.86 29.79
CA ARG A 274 15.79 2.51 31.15
C ARG A 274 17.30 2.63 31.34
N ARG A 275 18.08 2.25 30.31
CA ARG A 275 19.54 2.42 30.33
C ARG A 275 19.94 3.89 30.36
N ALA A 276 19.36 4.70 29.49
CA ALA A 276 19.61 6.13 29.44
C ALA A 276 19.25 6.83 30.77
N GLU A 277 18.10 6.48 31.37
CA GLU A 277 17.69 6.95 32.70
C GLU A 277 18.75 6.57 33.76
N THR A 278 19.20 5.31 33.78
CA THR A 278 20.22 4.83 34.73
C THR A 278 21.56 5.56 34.59
N VAL A 279 22.04 5.77 33.36
CA VAL A 279 23.29 6.49 33.08
C VAL A 279 23.16 7.96 33.44
N LEU A 280 22.02 8.58 33.11
CA LEU A 280 21.74 9.98 33.44
C LEU A 280 21.70 10.21 34.95
N ASP A 281 21.03 9.34 35.71
CA ASP A 281 20.95 9.42 37.17
C ASP A 281 22.36 9.36 37.80
N ALA A 282 23.19 8.39 37.38
CA ALA A 282 24.57 8.29 37.84
C ALA A 282 25.41 9.53 37.45
N ALA A 283 25.19 10.07 36.25
CA ALA A 283 25.85 11.29 35.78
C ALA A 283 25.44 12.53 36.59
N ASP A 284 24.18 12.64 36.98
CA ASP A 284 23.66 13.72 37.82
C ASP A 284 24.21 13.62 39.26
N GLU A 285 24.37 12.41 39.81
CA GLU A 285 25.05 12.18 41.09
C GLU A 285 26.51 12.61 41.07
N LEU A 286 27.25 12.26 40.01
CA LEU A 286 28.63 12.72 39.79
C LEU A 286 28.72 14.24 39.62
N ALA A 287 27.79 14.85 38.90
CA ALA A 287 27.75 16.30 38.77
C ALA A 287 27.50 16.98 40.13
N ALA A 288 26.64 16.39 40.98
CA ALA A 288 26.37 16.87 42.33
C ALA A 288 27.58 16.74 43.27
N SER A 289 28.48 15.78 43.06
CA SER A 289 29.75 15.66 43.79
C SER A 289 30.84 16.63 43.31
N GLY A 290 30.53 17.47 42.30
CA GLY A 290 31.46 18.46 41.74
C GLY A 290 32.29 17.95 40.57
N GLN A 291 32.00 16.75 40.06
CA GLN A 291 32.62 16.16 38.87
C GLN A 291 31.65 16.24 37.67
N ASP A 292 31.38 17.46 37.18
CA ASP A 292 30.55 17.63 36.00
C ASP A 292 31.32 17.27 34.73
N ALA A 293 30.97 16.14 34.14
CA ALA A 293 31.57 15.66 32.90
C ALA A 293 30.89 16.16 31.63
N GLY A 294 29.79 16.92 31.74
CA GLY A 294 29.16 17.52 30.57
C GLY A 294 27.66 17.73 30.72
N GLU A 295 27.28 18.84 31.34
CA GLU A 295 25.88 19.31 31.35
C GLU A 295 25.25 19.30 29.96
N ALA A 296 26.01 19.62 28.90
CA ALA A 296 25.52 19.55 27.53
C ALA A 296 25.09 18.12 27.11
N SER A 297 25.89 17.10 27.45
CA SER A 297 25.57 15.70 27.16
C SER A 297 24.42 15.20 28.03
N ARG A 298 24.37 15.59 29.32
CA ARG A 298 23.23 15.28 30.21
C ARG A 298 21.93 15.89 29.70
N ALA A 299 21.96 17.14 29.26
CA ALA A 299 20.81 17.80 28.64
C ALA A 299 20.36 17.09 27.36
N ALA A 300 21.30 16.64 26.51
CA ALA A 300 20.96 15.88 25.30
C ALA A 300 20.25 14.55 25.62
N VAL A 301 20.66 13.84 26.67
CA VAL A 301 19.97 12.61 27.11
C VAL A 301 18.56 12.93 27.63
N ARG A 302 18.38 13.99 28.42
CA ARG A 302 17.05 14.44 28.88
C ARG A 302 16.12 14.77 27.71
N ASP A 303 16.63 15.50 26.72
CA ASP A 303 15.86 15.87 25.53
C ASP A 303 15.48 14.62 24.71
N ALA A 304 16.42 13.67 24.54
CA ALA A 304 16.17 12.42 23.83
C ALA A 304 15.11 11.56 24.54
N LEU A 305 15.20 11.44 25.88
CA LEU A 305 14.21 10.75 26.70
C LEU A 305 12.83 11.42 26.62
N GLY A 306 12.76 12.74 26.71
CA GLY A 306 11.49 13.48 26.58
C GLY A 306 10.83 13.27 25.21
N ALA A 307 11.61 13.33 24.12
CA ALA A 307 11.09 13.06 22.79
C ALA A 307 10.66 11.59 22.60
N ALA A 308 11.35 10.65 23.27
CA ALA A 308 10.96 9.23 23.29
C ALA A 308 9.63 9.04 24.03
N ASP A 309 9.44 9.70 25.18
CA ASP A 309 8.21 9.64 25.98
C ASP A 309 7.00 10.19 25.24
N ASP A 310 7.17 11.31 24.53
CA ASP A 310 6.14 11.88 23.66
C ASP A 310 5.73 10.88 22.57
N THR A 311 6.71 10.23 21.94
CA THR A 311 6.47 9.25 20.87
C THR A 311 5.82 7.97 21.40
N VAL A 312 6.22 7.48 22.57
CA VAL A 312 5.58 6.34 23.26
C VAL A 312 4.13 6.66 23.61
N THR A 313 3.85 7.90 24.03
CA THR A 313 2.49 8.38 24.34
C THR A 313 1.63 8.47 23.07
N LEU A 314 2.21 8.81 21.92
CA LEU A 314 1.53 8.73 20.62
C LEU A 314 1.25 7.28 20.20
N ALA A 315 2.14 6.36 20.56
CA ALA A 315 2.03 4.92 20.29
C ALA A 315 1.16 4.15 21.32
N ASP A 316 0.25 4.84 22.00
CA ASP A 316 -0.72 4.20 22.88
C ASP A 316 -1.77 3.41 22.07
N PRO A 317 -2.14 2.17 22.46
CA PRO A 317 -3.06 1.33 21.69
C PRO A 317 -4.39 2.01 21.33
N ASP A 318 -4.97 2.80 22.24
CA ASP A 318 -6.23 3.50 21.99
C ASP A 318 -6.07 4.59 20.93
N ARG A 319 -4.89 5.22 20.87
CA ARG A 319 -4.57 6.24 19.86
C ARG A 319 -4.25 5.61 18.51
N LEU A 320 -3.48 4.52 18.49
CA LEU A 320 -3.20 3.76 17.27
C LEU A 320 -4.52 3.32 16.61
N ALA A 321 -5.47 2.83 17.40
CA ALA A 321 -6.79 2.40 16.93
C ALA A 321 -7.64 3.52 16.30
N ALA A 322 -7.38 4.80 16.60
CA ALA A 322 -8.06 5.95 15.97
C ALA A 322 -7.25 6.63 14.86
N MET A 323 -5.98 6.26 14.68
CA MET A 323 -5.04 6.94 13.79
C MET A 323 -5.28 6.62 12.31
N PRO A 324 -5.19 7.59 11.38
CA PRO A 324 -5.18 7.31 9.94
C PRO A 324 -4.06 6.32 9.56
N LEU A 325 -4.30 5.43 8.59
CA LEU A 325 -3.32 4.40 8.21
C LEU A 325 -1.96 5.00 7.80
N SER A 326 -1.97 6.12 7.08
CA SER A 326 -0.73 6.81 6.68
C SER A 326 0.12 7.25 7.87
N ASP A 327 -0.52 7.68 8.95
CA ASP A 327 0.17 8.17 10.15
C ASP A 327 0.60 6.98 11.01
N LEU A 328 -0.23 5.94 11.09
CA LEU A 328 0.05 4.69 11.81
C LEU A 328 1.31 4.01 11.27
N GLU A 329 1.47 3.94 9.94
CA GLU A 329 2.66 3.37 9.31
C GLU A 329 3.96 4.12 9.65
N GLN A 330 3.86 5.37 10.12
CA GLN A 330 5.02 6.19 10.50
C GLN A 330 5.39 6.05 11.98
N VAL A 331 4.55 5.42 12.81
CA VAL A 331 4.80 5.29 14.25
C VAL A 331 6.00 4.40 14.54
N ALA A 332 6.08 3.22 13.92
CA ALA A 332 7.20 2.29 14.16
C ALA A 332 8.56 2.88 13.73
N PRO A 333 8.70 3.48 12.52
CA PRO A 333 9.93 4.21 12.16
C PRO A 333 10.28 5.35 13.12
N ALA A 334 9.27 6.09 13.62
CA ALA A 334 9.49 7.16 14.57
C ALA A 334 10.02 6.61 15.92
N LEU A 335 9.45 5.53 16.44
CA LEU A 335 9.93 4.86 17.66
C LEU A 335 11.36 4.35 17.49
N MET A 336 11.69 3.74 16.35
CA MET A 336 13.05 3.28 16.06
C MET A 336 14.05 4.44 16.00
N ALA A 337 13.68 5.56 15.36
CA ALA A 337 14.51 6.77 15.37
C ALA A 337 14.71 7.33 16.80
N ARG A 338 13.72 7.19 17.69
CA ARG A 338 13.90 7.54 19.11
C ARG A 338 14.81 6.56 19.84
N HIS A 339 14.72 5.27 19.54
CA HIS A 339 15.64 4.27 20.09
C HIS A 339 17.09 4.64 19.77
N ASP A 340 17.37 4.94 18.51
CA ASP A 340 18.71 5.28 18.05
C ASP A 340 19.21 6.59 18.68
N ALA A 341 18.37 7.64 18.71
CA ALA A 341 18.73 8.92 19.32
C ALA A 341 19.00 8.81 20.83
N VAL A 342 18.21 8.01 21.56
CA VAL A 342 18.46 7.73 22.99
C VAL A 342 19.77 6.98 23.16
N GLY A 343 20.04 5.98 22.30
CA GLY A 343 21.29 5.21 22.33
C GLY A 343 22.52 6.08 22.07
N GLU A 344 22.49 6.92 21.05
CA GLU A 344 23.57 7.85 20.69
C GLU A 344 23.84 8.86 21.81
N ALA A 345 22.81 9.54 22.31
CA ALA A 345 22.96 10.50 23.40
C ALA A 345 23.53 9.86 24.68
N THR A 346 23.13 8.61 24.97
CA THR A 346 23.66 7.87 26.13
C THR A 346 25.14 7.55 25.95
N ALA A 347 25.55 7.09 24.76
CA ALA A 347 26.96 6.80 24.47
C ALA A 347 27.84 8.05 24.51
N ASP A 348 27.32 9.19 24.05
CA ASP A 348 28.00 10.49 24.12
C ASP A 348 28.16 10.96 25.57
N LEU A 349 27.14 10.76 26.42
CA LEU A 349 27.24 11.05 27.85
C LEU A 349 28.30 10.18 28.53
N MET A 350 28.30 8.87 28.27
CA MET A 350 29.33 7.96 28.80
C MET A 350 30.73 8.41 28.35
N SER A 351 30.90 8.74 27.07
CA SER A 351 32.19 9.21 26.53
C SER A 351 32.64 10.52 27.18
N ALA A 352 31.71 11.42 27.50
CA ALA A 352 32.00 12.66 28.20
C ALA A 352 32.41 12.40 29.66
N GLN A 353 31.73 11.48 30.35
CA GLN A 353 32.10 10.99 31.68
C GLN A 353 33.51 10.42 31.71
N ASP A 354 33.85 9.57 30.75
CA ASP A 354 35.17 8.98 30.64
C ASP A 354 36.27 10.01 30.43
N ALA A 355 36.01 11.05 29.66
CA ALA A 355 36.99 12.12 29.46
C ALA A 355 37.33 12.86 30.76
N VAL A 356 36.43 12.84 31.75
CA VAL A 356 36.65 13.42 33.08
C VAL A 356 37.18 12.40 34.08
N VAL A 357 36.85 11.12 33.95
CA VAL A 357 37.27 10.07 34.91
C VAL A 357 38.62 9.43 34.53
N CYS A 358 38.92 9.28 33.23
CA CYS A 358 40.04 8.51 32.68
C CYS A 358 41.23 9.32 32.12
N PRO A 359 41.50 10.53 32.63
CA PRO A 359 42.91 10.83 32.90
C PRO A 359 43.07 11.54 34.25
N PHE A 360 42.48 11.01 35.32
CA PHE A 360 42.85 11.42 36.68
C PHE A 360 44.07 10.63 37.18
N PRO A 361 44.92 11.22 38.06
CA PRO A 361 46.15 10.59 38.54
C PRO A 361 45.98 9.18 39.16
N ASP A 362 44.78 8.87 39.67
CA ASP A 362 44.43 7.65 40.40
C ASP A 362 43.65 6.61 39.55
N GLN A 363 43.23 6.96 38.32
CA GLN A 363 42.63 6.07 37.32
C GLN A 363 43.19 6.42 35.94
N VAL A 364 44.45 6.07 35.75
CA VAL A 364 45.17 6.25 34.48
C VAL A 364 44.84 5.09 33.55
N TRP A 365 44.77 5.35 32.24
CA TRP A 365 44.55 4.28 31.26
C TRP A 365 45.77 3.37 31.16
N PHE A 366 45.57 2.07 31.40
CA PHE A 366 46.55 1.00 31.34
C PHE A 366 46.25 0.04 30.17
N PRO A 367 47.11 0.00 29.14
CA PRO A 367 46.92 -0.89 27.99
C PRO A 367 46.94 -2.38 28.36
N GLU A 368 47.64 -2.73 29.44
CA GLU A 368 47.74 -4.09 30.00
C GLU A 368 46.64 -4.41 31.01
N GLY A 369 45.82 -3.43 31.40
CA GLY A 369 44.68 -3.63 32.29
C GLY A 369 43.73 -4.70 31.75
N GLY A 370 43.46 -5.71 32.56
CA GLY A 370 42.62 -6.86 32.21
C GLY A 370 43.30 -7.88 31.29
N ARG A 371 44.63 -7.80 31.12
CA ARG A 371 45.42 -8.73 30.29
C ARG A 371 46.53 -9.45 31.09
N ILE A 372 46.35 -9.59 32.39
CA ILE A 372 47.28 -10.30 33.27
C ILE A 372 47.26 -11.79 32.92
N ALA A 373 48.45 -12.38 32.75
CA ALA A 373 48.58 -13.80 32.46
C ALA A 373 48.06 -14.66 33.63
N ALA A 374 47.37 -15.76 33.32
CA ALA A 374 46.73 -16.60 34.33
C ALA A 374 47.70 -17.17 35.39
N ASP A 375 48.98 -17.34 35.04
CA ASP A 375 50.03 -17.80 35.96
C ASP A 375 50.54 -16.71 36.93
N ARG A 376 50.13 -15.46 36.71
CA ARG A 376 50.39 -14.30 37.58
C ARG A 376 49.21 -13.99 38.49
N LEU A 377 48.10 -14.71 38.33
CA LEU A 377 46.91 -14.59 39.15
C LEU A 377 46.82 -15.78 40.12
N ALA A 378 46.26 -15.53 41.29
CA ALA A 378 45.94 -16.58 42.25
C ALA A 378 44.48 -16.45 42.71
N PRO A 379 43.75 -17.58 42.83
CA PRO A 379 42.38 -17.55 43.33
C PRO A 379 42.36 -17.19 44.82
N ILE A 380 41.34 -16.45 45.24
CA ILE A 380 41.13 -16.07 46.65
C ILE A 380 40.60 -17.31 47.41
N PRO A 381 41.24 -17.77 48.50
CA PRO A 381 40.92 -19.06 49.12
C PRO A 381 39.47 -19.27 49.57
N TRP A 382 38.82 -18.21 50.08
CA TRP A 382 37.42 -18.26 50.53
C TRP A 382 36.41 -17.77 49.47
N ALA A 383 36.89 -17.29 48.33
CA ALA A 383 36.10 -16.83 47.18
C ALA A 383 36.78 -17.23 45.86
N PRO A 384 36.92 -18.55 45.57
CA PRO A 384 37.78 -19.08 44.50
C PRO A 384 37.34 -18.71 43.07
N GLU A 385 36.13 -18.20 42.90
CA GLU A 385 35.62 -17.58 41.68
C GLU A 385 36.30 -16.23 41.35
N HIS A 386 36.94 -15.62 42.34
CA HIS A 386 37.68 -14.37 42.21
C HIS A 386 39.19 -14.64 42.28
N SER A 387 39.96 -13.80 41.59
CA SER A 387 41.42 -13.86 41.60
C SER A 387 42.03 -12.48 41.73
N ILE A 388 43.25 -12.42 42.25
CA ILE A 388 44.08 -11.21 42.31
C ILE A 388 45.49 -11.55 41.85
N ARG A 389 46.33 -10.54 41.70
CA ARG A 389 47.77 -10.73 41.50
C ARG A 389 48.35 -11.63 42.61
N ALA A 390 49.03 -12.69 42.20
CA ALA A 390 49.50 -13.74 43.11
C ALA A 390 50.46 -13.23 44.20
N ASP A 391 51.21 -12.17 43.90
CA ASP A 391 52.12 -11.50 44.84
C ASP A 391 51.41 -10.71 45.94
N LEU A 392 50.12 -10.40 45.77
CA LEU A 392 49.30 -9.67 46.75
C LEU A 392 48.44 -10.59 47.63
N LEU A 393 48.41 -11.90 47.31
CA LEU A 393 47.49 -12.85 47.93
C LEU A 393 47.72 -13.00 49.43
N ASP A 394 48.98 -13.12 49.86
CA ASP A 394 49.32 -13.35 51.27
C ASP A 394 48.82 -12.19 52.16
N GLY A 395 48.88 -10.95 51.66
CA GLY A 395 48.35 -9.78 52.36
C GLY A 395 46.82 -9.82 52.49
N LEU A 396 46.11 -10.16 51.40
CA LEU A 396 44.65 -10.27 51.44
C LEU A 396 44.18 -11.41 52.36
N VAL A 397 44.89 -12.53 52.37
CA VAL A 397 44.63 -13.66 53.27
C VAL A 397 44.81 -13.26 54.74
N ALA A 398 45.89 -12.55 55.06
CA ALA A 398 46.13 -12.08 56.42
C ALA A 398 45.06 -11.07 56.88
N LEU A 399 44.60 -10.19 55.98
CA LEU A 399 43.49 -9.27 56.25
C LEU A 399 42.18 -10.04 56.54
N ASP A 400 41.86 -11.05 55.73
CA ASP A 400 40.67 -11.89 55.93
C ASP A 400 40.73 -12.68 57.23
N GLU A 401 41.88 -13.24 57.61
CA GLU A 401 42.06 -13.93 58.90
C GLU A 401 41.82 -12.99 60.08
N ALA A 402 42.31 -11.75 60.00
CA ALA A 402 42.07 -10.73 61.02
C ALA A 402 40.59 -10.30 61.06
N TYR A 403 39.96 -10.14 59.89
CA TYR A 403 38.54 -9.81 59.77
C TYR A 403 37.66 -10.93 60.34
N LEU A 404 37.98 -12.19 60.03
CA LEU A 404 37.33 -13.38 60.58
C LEU A 404 37.44 -13.43 62.10
N ALA A 405 38.59 -13.05 62.66
CA ALA A 405 38.78 -12.97 64.11
C ALA A 405 37.92 -11.86 64.76
N ALA A 406 37.68 -10.75 64.05
CA ALA A 406 36.91 -9.61 64.55
C ALA A 406 35.38 -9.82 64.43
N PHE A 407 34.91 -10.36 63.30
CA PHE A 407 33.48 -10.42 62.96
C PHE A 407 32.91 -11.84 62.92
N GLY A 408 33.76 -12.88 62.94
CA GLY A 408 33.32 -14.28 62.91
C GLY A 408 32.88 -14.79 61.54
N GLU A 409 33.14 -14.02 60.47
CA GLU A 409 32.87 -14.37 59.08
C GLU A 409 34.02 -13.90 58.17
N HIS A 410 34.20 -14.58 57.03
CA HIS A 410 35.17 -14.17 56.02
C HIS A 410 34.72 -12.88 55.31
N LEU A 411 35.67 -12.16 54.73
CA LEU A 411 35.39 -11.07 53.81
C LEU A 411 34.53 -11.57 52.65
N THR A 412 33.43 -10.88 52.36
CA THR A 412 32.65 -11.17 51.16
C THR A 412 33.20 -10.36 50.00
N VAL A 413 33.83 -11.05 49.05
CA VAL A 413 34.38 -10.46 47.83
C VAL A 413 33.29 -10.41 46.76
N ASN A 414 32.96 -9.21 46.27
CA ASN A 414 31.98 -8.99 45.20
C ASN A 414 32.65 -8.95 43.81
N SER A 415 33.89 -8.45 43.75
CA SER A 415 34.67 -8.29 42.53
C SER A 415 36.16 -8.22 42.89
N ALA A 416 37.02 -8.69 41.98
CA ALA A 416 38.48 -8.67 42.13
C ALA A 416 39.11 -8.44 40.75
N TYR A 417 40.11 -9.21 40.31
CA TYR A 417 40.62 -9.10 38.95
C TYR A 417 39.51 -9.21 37.89
N ARG A 418 39.44 -8.23 36.98
CA ARG A 418 38.51 -8.22 35.84
C ARG A 418 39.31 -8.24 34.54
N SER A 419 39.06 -9.22 33.68
CA SER A 419 39.72 -9.30 32.38
C SER A 419 39.27 -8.17 31.45
N MET A 420 40.00 -7.91 30.37
CA MET A 420 39.63 -6.89 29.37
C MET A 420 38.30 -7.24 28.71
N GLU A 421 38.04 -8.53 28.50
CA GLU A 421 36.78 -9.02 27.97
C GLU A 421 35.63 -8.75 28.95
N ASP A 422 35.82 -9.09 30.23
CA ASP A 422 34.81 -8.84 31.27
C ASP A 422 34.59 -7.34 31.49
N GLN A 423 35.66 -6.52 31.48
CA GLN A 423 35.56 -5.07 31.61
C GLN A 423 34.79 -4.47 30.44
N THR A 424 35.05 -4.95 29.21
CA THR A 424 34.30 -4.55 28.02
C THR A 424 32.84 -5.01 28.12
N ALA A 425 32.57 -6.18 28.70
CA ALA A 425 31.23 -6.73 28.88
C ALA A 425 30.40 -6.01 29.97
N VAL A 426 31.02 -5.42 30.99
CA VAL A 426 30.31 -4.58 31.98
C VAL A 426 30.24 -3.10 31.56
N TYR A 427 31.14 -2.65 30.71
CA TYR A 427 31.17 -1.27 30.20
C TYR A 427 30.35 -1.08 28.91
N THR A 428 30.04 -2.16 28.17
CA THR A 428 29.39 -2.08 26.85
C THR A 428 28.18 -1.12 26.86
N PRO A 429 28.06 -0.23 25.85
CA PRO A 429 26.92 0.68 25.73
C PRO A 429 25.55 -0.02 25.69
N ALA A 430 25.51 -1.30 25.32
CA ALA A 430 24.28 -2.09 25.30
C ALA A 430 23.78 -2.51 26.70
N ASN A 431 24.67 -2.59 27.70
CA ASN A 431 24.34 -2.89 29.10
C ASN A 431 25.39 -2.29 30.04
N PRO A 432 25.47 -0.95 30.12
CA PRO A 432 26.53 -0.30 30.87
C PRO A 432 26.23 -0.40 32.37
N ASN A 433 27.20 -0.86 33.15
CA ASN A 433 27.27 -0.45 34.54
C ASN A 433 27.71 1.03 34.53
N PRO A 434 26.85 1.98 34.95
CA PRO A 434 27.13 3.41 34.81
C PRO A 434 28.33 3.88 35.65
N LEU A 435 28.79 3.07 36.60
CA LEU A 435 29.98 3.32 37.42
C LEU A 435 31.21 2.51 36.93
N ALA A 436 31.06 1.62 35.95
CA ALA A 436 32.20 0.87 35.45
C ALA A 436 33.14 1.80 34.68
N ALA A 437 34.41 1.83 35.10
CA ALA A 437 35.44 2.54 34.36
C ALA A 437 35.60 2.00 32.92
N PRO A 438 36.02 2.83 31.96
CA PRO A 438 36.42 2.39 30.62
C PRO A 438 37.40 1.22 30.63
N PRO A 439 37.33 0.33 29.62
CA PRO A 439 38.33 -0.72 29.44
C PRO A 439 39.75 -0.15 29.41
N GLY A 440 40.57 -0.62 30.35
CA GLY A 440 41.93 -0.14 30.60
C GLY A 440 42.08 0.86 31.75
N CYS A 441 41.01 1.49 32.25
CA CYS A 441 41.11 2.45 33.37
C CYS A 441 40.77 1.88 34.75
N SER A 442 40.24 0.64 34.82
CA SER A 442 39.86 0.05 36.10
C SER A 442 41.07 -0.58 36.80
N ASN A 443 41.29 -0.25 38.08
CA ASN A 443 42.31 -0.90 38.92
C ASN A 443 42.04 -2.40 39.14
N HIS A 444 40.79 -2.86 38.96
CA HIS A 444 40.48 -4.30 38.87
C HIS A 444 41.21 -4.98 37.70
N GLY A 445 41.46 -4.27 36.61
CA GLY A 445 42.25 -4.76 35.49
C GLY A 445 43.73 -4.99 35.84
N LEU A 446 44.24 -4.34 36.88
CA LEU A 446 45.62 -4.53 37.38
C LEU A 446 45.75 -5.69 38.35
N GLY A 447 44.62 -6.31 38.74
CA GLY A 447 44.59 -7.38 39.73
C GLY A 447 45.02 -6.91 41.13
N THR A 448 44.97 -5.60 41.39
CA THR A 448 45.36 -4.97 42.65
C THR A 448 44.18 -4.39 43.43
N ALA A 449 42.95 -4.50 42.92
CA ALA A 449 41.74 -4.00 43.57
C ALA A 449 40.74 -5.11 43.89
N VAL A 450 39.98 -4.94 44.96
CA VAL A 450 38.88 -5.80 45.39
C VAL A 450 37.69 -4.96 45.85
N ASP A 451 36.48 -5.41 45.51
CA ASP A 451 35.24 -4.87 46.05
C ASP A 451 34.77 -5.78 47.18
N LEU A 452 34.69 -5.23 48.40
CA LEU A 452 34.31 -5.95 49.61
C LEU A 452 32.92 -5.51 50.08
N SER A 453 32.10 -6.44 50.53
CA SER A 453 30.85 -6.07 51.19
C SER A 453 31.11 -5.49 52.58
N VAL A 454 30.80 -4.20 52.75
CA VAL A 454 30.95 -3.49 54.04
C VAL A 454 29.63 -3.36 54.82
N GLY A 455 28.57 -4.05 54.37
CA GLY A 455 27.24 -4.00 54.97
C GLY A 455 26.38 -2.84 54.43
N PRO A 456 25.06 -2.87 54.74
CA PRO A 456 24.10 -1.88 54.22
C PRO A 456 24.33 -0.46 54.75
N GLU A 457 25.08 -0.30 55.85
CA GLU A 457 25.42 0.98 56.43
C GLU A 457 26.54 1.73 55.67
N GLY A 458 27.23 1.06 54.73
CA GLY A 458 28.26 1.68 53.88
C GLY A 458 29.35 2.36 54.70
N PHE A 459 29.63 3.64 54.41
CA PHE A 459 30.63 4.48 55.09
C PHE A 459 30.42 4.60 56.61
N ASP A 460 29.17 4.48 57.09
CA ASP A 460 28.84 4.62 58.52
C ASP A 460 28.89 3.27 59.26
N GLY A 461 29.21 2.18 58.57
CA GLY A 461 29.19 0.82 59.09
C GLY A 461 30.42 0.45 59.92
N ALA A 462 30.23 -0.41 60.93
CA ALA A 462 31.32 -0.92 61.76
C ALA A 462 32.36 -1.73 60.95
N ARG A 463 31.94 -2.39 59.86
CA ARG A 463 32.83 -3.15 58.96
C ARG A 463 33.73 -2.22 58.16
N PHE A 464 33.16 -1.15 57.59
CA PHE A 464 33.93 -0.12 56.90
C PHE A 464 34.94 0.52 57.85
N ALA A 465 34.51 0.97 59.02
CA ALA A 465 35.38 1.59 60.02
C ALA A 465 36.55 0.67 60.45
N TRP A 466 36.29 -0.62 60.66
CA TRP A 466 37.32 -1.60 60.99
C TRP A 466 38.31 -1.80 59.84
N LEU A 467 37.84 -1.93 58.60
CA LEU A 467 38.72 -2.05 57.45
C LEU A 467 39.57 -0.80 57.25
N THR A 468 39.01 0.40 57.44
CA THR A 468 39.77 1.66 57.34
C THR A 468 40.87 1.74 58.40
N GLU A 469 40.64 1.17 59.59
CA GLU A 469 41.64 1.14 60.66
C GLU A 469 42.75 0.10 60.44
N HIS A 470 42.42 -1.05 59.84
CA HIS A 470 43.32 -2.22 59.84
C HIS A 470 43.86 -2.64 58.47
N ALA A 471 43.21 -2.32 57.36
CA ALA A 471 43.56 -2.86 56.04
C ALA A 471 45.02 -2.54 55.65
N GLU A 472 45.52 -1.36 56.01
CA GLU A 472 46.86 -0.89 55.63
C GLU A 472 47.96 -1.73 56.29
N GLU A 473 47.70 -2.29 57.47
CA GLU A 473 48.60 -3.23 58.15
C GLU A 473 48.87 -4.49 57.32
N TYR A 474 47.97 -4.81 56.39
CA TYR A 474 48.02 -5.99 55.51
C TYR A 474 48.28 -5.63 54.04
N GLY A 475 48.65 -4.38 53.75
CA GLY A 475 49.00 -3.93 52.40
C GLY A 475 47.80 -3.57 51.52
N TRP A 476 46.64 -3.29 52.12
CA TRP A 476 45.42 -2.83 51.44
C TRP A 476 44.98 -1.47 51.98
N THR A 477 44.36 -0.64 51.17
CA THR A 477 43.93 0.70 51.58
C THR A 477 42.58 1.05 50.97
N HIS A 478 41.86 1.94 51.63
CA HIS A 478 40.71 2.63 51.06
C HIS A 478 41.24 3.91 50.40
N PRO A 479 41.31 3.98 49.07
CA PRO A 479 41.96 5.11 48.42
C PRO A 479 41.16 6.39 48.64
N ASP A 480 41.84 7.54 48.80
CA ASP A 480 41.21 8.84 49.11
C ASP A 480 40.09 9.22 48.12
N TRP A 481 40.23 8.81 46.86
CA TRP A 481 39.24 9.08 45.82
C TRP A 481 37.93 8.32 46.03
N ALA A 482 37.98 7.15 46.68
CA ALA A 482 36.82 6.33 47.03
C ALA A 482 36.19 6.74 48.36
N GLY A 483 36.84 7.64 49.12
CA GLY A 483 36.42 8.13 50.43
C GLY A 483 35.01 8.78 50.45
N PRO A 484 34.43 9.01 51.64
CA PRO A 484 33.13 9.69 51.78
C PRO A 484 33.08 11.07 51.14
N THR A 485 34.21 11.77 51.12
CA THR A 485 34.40 13.07 50.45
C THR A 485 35.27 12.94 49.20
N GLY A 486 35.55 11.71 48.79
CA GLY A 486 36.29 11.38 47.58
C GLY A 486 35.49 11.73 46.34
N ARG A 487 36.16 11.66 45.19
CA ARG A 487 35.58 12.05 43.91
C ARG A 487 34.50 11.05 43.46
N LEU A 488 34.73 9.76 43.70
CA LEU A 488 33.81 8.66 43.39
C LEU A 488 33.60 7.84 44.66
N PRO A 489 32.66 8.20 45.54
CA PRO A 489 32.50 7.53 46.83
C PRO A 489 32.10 6.06 46.68
N GLU A 490 33.03 5.16 47.01
CA GLU A 490 32.88 3.72 46.89
C GLU A 490 33.32 3.05 48.20
N PRO A 491 32.42 2.87 49.19
CA PRO A 491 32.77 2.29 50.48
C PRO A 491 33.21 0.82 50.37
N TRP A 492 32.90 0.18 49.24
CA TRP A 492 33.28 -1.20 48.94
C TRP A 492 34.63 -1.34 48.26
N HIS A 493 35.21 -0.29 47.66
CA HIS A 493 36.41 -0.41 46.82
C HIS A 493 37.69 -0.32 47.64
N TRP A 494 38.55 -1.35 47.56
CA TRP A 494 39.84 -1.41 48.25
C TRP A 494 40.95 -1.74 47.28
N GLU A 495 42.12 -1.14 47.50
CA GLU A 495 43.28 -1.26 46.63
C GLU A 495 44.47 -1.76 47.42
N SER A 496 45.36 -2.52 46.79
CA SER A 496 46.68 -2.75 47.37
C SER A 496 47.42 -1.43 47.47
N VAL A 497 48.22 -1.25 48.52
CA VAL A 497 49.17 -0.11 48.62
C VAL A 497 50.25 -0.15 47.52
N GLU A 498 50.41 -1.28 46.84
CA GLU A 498 51.23 -1.43 45.64
C GLU A 498 50.46 -1.10 44.35
N THR A 499 49.21 -0.63 44.46
CA THR A 499 48.46 -0.14 43.32
C THR A 499 49.18 1.08 42.75
N PRO A 500 49.56 1.04 41.47
CA PRO A 500 50.33 2.11 40.87
C PRO A 500 49.54 3.41 40.80
N ASP A 501 50.10 4.48 41.37
CA ASP A 501 49.56 5.84 41.40
C ASP A 501 50.11 6.74 40.26
N ALA A 502 51.10 6.23 39.53
CA ALA A 502 51.60 6.76 38.27
C ALA A 502 52.42 5.67 37.57
N TYR A 503 52.46 5.70 36.24
CA TYR A 503 53.40 4.89 35.45
C TYR A 503 54.16 5.74 34.43
#